data_AF-A0A9W9CU11-F1
#
_entry.id   AF-A0A9W9CU11-F1
#
_cell.length_a   1.000
_cell.length_b   1.000
_cell.length_c   1.000
_cell.angle_alpha   90.00
_cell.angle_beta   90.00
_cell.angle_gamma   90.00
#
_symmetry.space_group_name_H-M   'P 1'
#
loop_
_entity.id
_entity.type
_entity.pdbx_description
1 polymer ?
#
loop_
_entity_poly.entity_id
_entity_poly.type
_entity_poly.pdbx_seq_one_letter_code
_entity_poly.pdbx_strand_id
1 'polypeptide(L)'
;MDANGQNALGLQVTADEKTVLLTNDLSPAVAQEAVDKKASVIVSYHPFIFRGLKSVDITDPQQRILLQLAQKNIAVYCPHTAVDAVPGGLNDWLADMLCSPQESKSRTSCQPTAAPPPAGFEGAGYGRKIEFAQPLPMTDLLRRLAKGLGGIKYFMVAAPKQPDLATRMVQSAAVCAGSGFDVLKNAAVDVLVTGEMTHHNALRAVMENKVVITVFHSNSERAYLRQRMQPALEAELQRADRQAKVLVSEEDTDPFKIWDVENLALGPV
;
A
#
# COMPACT_ATOMS: atom_id res chain seq x y z
N MET A 1 18.70 -13.13 -26.97
CA MET A 1 18.28 -13.74 -28.25
C MET A 1 19.49 -14.42 -28.83
N ASP A 2 19.39 -15.68 -29.25
CA ASP A 2 20.44 -16.34 -30.02
C ASP A 2 20.17 -16.21 -31.53
N ALA A 3 21.16 -16.61 -32.31
CA ALA A 3 21.25 -16.35 -33.75
C ALA A 3 20.18 -17.01 -34.63
N ASN A 4 19.24 -17.78 -34.06
CA ASN A 4 18.18 -18.48 -34.80
C ASN A 4 16.75 -18.03 -34.42
N GLY A 5 16.58 -16.99 -33.60
CA GLY A 5 15.26 -16.39 -33.36
C GLY A 5 14.22 -17.31 -32.70
N GLN A 6 14.63 -18.44 -32.12
CA GLN A 6 13.76 -19.32 -31.35
C GLN A 6 14.07 -19.17 -29.85
N ASN A 7 13.02 -18.98 -29.06
CA ASN A 7 13.10 -18.91 -27.61
C ASN A 7 13.53 -20.28 -27.07
N ALA A 8 14.79 -20.42 -26.64
CA ALA A 8 15.43 -21.68 -26.24
C ALA A 8 14.78 -22.42 -25.06
N LEU A 9 13.73 -21.85 -24.45
CA LEU A 9 12.99 -22.45 -23.34
C LEU A 9 11.61 -22.98 -23.74
N GLY A 10 11.16 -22.78 -24.99
CA GLY A 10 9.82 -23.23 -25.40
C GLY A 10 8.68 -22.65 -24.56
N LEU A 11 8.93 -21.59 -23.78
CA LEU A 11 7.89 -20.87 -23.04
C LEU A 11 6.98 -20.18 -24.05
N GLN A 12 5.91 -20.87 -24.45
CA GLN A 12 4.77 -20.21 -25.03
C GLN A 12 4.11 -19.39 -23.92
N VAL A 13 4.08 -18.07 -24.07
CA VAL A 13 3.21 -17.22 -23.25
C VAL A 13 1.79 -17.45 -23.77
N THR A 14 1.10 -18.45 -23.23
CA THR A 14 -0.21 -18.92 -23.73
C THR A 14 -1.40 -18.31 -23.02
N ALA A 15 -1.24 -17.19 -22.29
CA ALA A 15 -2.43 -16.49 -21.82
C ALA A 15 -3.07 -15.77 -23.02
N ASP A 16 -3.99 -16.46 -23.70
CA ASP A 16 -4.84 -15.87 -24.75
C ASP A 16 -5.62 -14.65 -24.22
N GLU A 17 -5.79 -14.57 -22.90
CA GLU A 17 -6.44 -13.46 -22.20
C GLU A 17 -5.40 -12.51 -21.59
N LYS A 18 -5.52 -11.21 -21.90
CA LYS A 18 -4.60 -10.13 -21.47
C LYS A 18 -5.08 -9.51 -20.16
N THR A 19 -5.20 -10.35 -19.15
CA THR A 19 -5.77 -9.98 -17.85
C THR A 19 -4.67 -9.83 -16.80
N VAL A 20 -4.60 -8.64 -16.20
CA VAL A 20 -3.76 -8.36 -15.03
C VAL A 20 -4.61 -8.47 -13.77
N LEU A 21 -4.14 -9.20 -12.76
CA LEU A 21 -4.73 -9.20 -11.42
C LEU A 21 -3.85 -8.39 -10.47
N LEU A 22 -4.37 -7.28 -9.94
CA LEU A 22 -3.74 -6.51 -8.88
C LEU A 22 -4.09 -7.08 -7.52
N THR A 23 -3.11 -7.16 -6.63
CA THR A 23 -3.31 -7.56 -5.23
C THR A 23 -2.28 -6.88 -4.34
N ASN A 24 -2.60 -6.69 -3.06
CA ASN A 24 -1.63 -6.26 -2.07
C ASN A 24 -0.75 -7.43 -1.65
N ASP A 25 -1.41 -8.55 -1.30
CA ASP A 25 -0.80 -9.76 -0.78
C ASP A 25 -1.21 -10.99 -1.59
N LEU A 26 -0.23 -11.67 -2.19
CA LEU A 26 -0.46 -12.91 -2.92
C LEU A 26 -0.66 -14.09 -1.96
N SER A 27 -1.92 -14.31 -1.56
CA SER A 27 -2.36 -15.45 -0.75
C SER A 27 -2.77 -16.66 -1.59
N PRO A 28 -3.00 -17.85 -1.00
CA PRO A 28 -3.54 -19.00 -1.74
C PRO A 28 -4.88 -18.71 -2.41
N ALA A 29 -5.75 -17.92 -1.77
CA ALA A 29 -7.05 -17.55 -2.32
C ALA A 29 -6.90 -16.62 -3.53
N VAL A 30 -5.99 -15.64 -3.47
CA VAL A 30 -5.67 -14.75 -4.60
C VAL A 30 -5.02 -15.53 -5.75
N ALA A 31 -4.15 -16.50 -5.45
CA ALA A 31 -3.55 -17.36 -6.46
C ALA A 31 -4.60 -18.20 -7.19
N GLN A 32 -5.58 -18.75 -6.45
CA GLN A 32 -6.70 -19.48 -7.05
C GLN A 32 -7.59 -18.55 -7.88
N GLU A 33 -7.91 -17.36 -7.38
CA GLU A 33 -8.66 -16.33 -8.10
C GLU A 33 -7.98 -15.96 -9.42
N ALA A 34 -6.64 -15.84 -9.43
CA ALA A 34 -5.88 -15.56 -10.65
C ALA A 34 -6.00 -16.68 -11.69
N VAL A 35 -6.01 -17.95 -11.25
CA VAL A 35 -6.23 -19.10 -12.13
C VAL A 35 -7.64 -19.10 -12.69
N ASP A 36 -8.65 -18.86 -11.85
CA ASP A 36 -10.06 -18.87 -12.23
C ASP A 36 -10.39 -17.73 -13.20
N LYS A 37 -9.79 -16.55 -12.97
CA LYS A 37 -9.88 -15.36 -13.84
C LYS A 37 -8.90 -15.40 -15.03
N LYS A 38 -8.15 -16.49 -15.19
CA LYS A 38 -7.15 -16.69 -16.25
C LYS A 38 -6.20 -15.51 -16.43
N ALA A 39 -5.71 -14.95 -15.32
CA ALA A 39 -4.76 -13.85 -15.36
C ALA A 39 -3.46 -14.28 -16.05
N SER A 40 -2.92 -13.42 -16.92
CA SER A 40 -1.57 -13.62 -17.49
C SER A 40 -0.49 -13.24 -16.48
N VAL A 41 -0.79 -12.24 -15.65
CA VAL A 41 0.14 -11.69 -14.67
C VAL A 41 -0.60 -11.23 -13.42
N ILE A 42 0.00 -11.51 -12.27
CA ILE A 42 -0.34 -10.93 -10.98
C ILE A 42 0.64 -9.78 -10.73
N VAL A 43 0.12 -8.60 -10.41
CA VAL A 43 0.92 -7.49 -9.89
C VAL A 43 0.64 -7.39 -8.40
N SER A 44 1.56 -7.92 -7.60
CA SER A 44 1.49 -7.92 -6.14
C SER A 44 2.22 -6.71 -5.58
N TYR A 45 1.57 -5.89 -4.77
CA TYR A 45 2.23 -4.75 -4.12
C TYR A 45 3.36 -5.23 -3.22
N HIS A 46 3.10 -6.21 -2.35
CA HIS A 46 4.13 -6.82 -1.52
C HIS A 46 4.98 -7.85 -2.28
N PRO A 47 6.30 -7.92 -2.01
CA PRO A 47 7.18 -8.88 -2.66
C PRO A 47 6.82 -10.29 -2.26
N PHE A 48 6.37 -11.07 -3.26
CA PHE A 48 6.06 -12.47 -3.02
C PHE A 48 7.31 -13.33 -2.75
N ILE A 49 8.50 -12.91 -3.16
CA ILE A 49 9.77 -13.52 -2.74
C ILE A 49 10.61 -12.43 -2.07
N PHE A 50 10.44 -12.25 -0.76
CA PHE A 50 11.15 -11.20 -0.02
C PHE A 50 12.57 -11.60 0.38
N ARG A 51 12.79 -12.89 0.66
CA ARG A 51 14.10 -13.47 0.96
C ARG A 51 14.42 -14.54 -0.07
N GLY A 52 15.70 -14.69 -0.40
CA GLY A 52 16.14 -15.72 -1.34
C GLY A 52 15.69 -17.12 -0.90
N LEU A 53 15.08 -17.86 -1.82
CA LEU A 53 14.67 -19.23 -1.61
C LEU A 53 15.88 -20.16 -1.77
N LYS A 54 16.10 -21.05 -0.80
CA LYS A 54 17.14 -22.08 -0.88
C LYS A 54 16.67 -23.35 -1.59
N SER A 55 15.36 -23.57 -1.59
CA SER A 55 14.66 -24.69 -2.25
C SER A 55 13.26 -24.22 -2.63
N VAL A 56 12.62 -24.96 -3.53
CA VAL A 56 11.20 -24.81 -3.87
C VAL A 56 10.55 -26.19 -3.74
N ASP A 57 9.64 -26.33 -2.79
CA ASP A 57 8.92 -27.57 -2.53
C ASP A 57 7.44 -27.33 -2.18
N ILE A 58 6.67 -28.42 -2.11
CA ILE A 58 5.24 -28.40 -1.86
C ILE A 58 4.90 -28.41 -0.37
N THR A 59 5.86 -28.31 0.56
CA THR A 59 5.56 -28.32 2.00
C THR A 59 5.28 -26.92 2.53
N ASP A 60 5.97 -25.92 1.97
CA ASP A 60 5.78 -24.52 2.30
C ASP A 60 4.59 -23.90 1.54
N PRO A 61 3.62 -23.25 2.21
CA PRO A 61 2.43 -22.67 1.56
C PRO A 61 2.74 -21.64 0.48
N GLN A 62 3.78 -20.82 0.66
CA GLN A 62 4.19 -19.78 -0.28
C GLN A 62 4.84 -20.42 -1.52
N GLN A 63 5.67 -21.44 -1.33
CA GLN A 63 6.30 -22.17 -2.43
C GLN A 63 5.30 -23.00 -3.24
N ARG A 64 4.24 -23.54 -2.61
CA ARG A 64 3.11 -24.16 -3.33
C ARG A 64 2.48 -23.22 -4.35
N ILE A 65 2.25 -21.97 -3.97
CA ILE A 65 1.68 -20.95 -4.87
C ILE A 65 2.65 -20.70 -6.04
N LEU A 66 3.97 -20.60 -5.79
CA LEU A 66 4.97 -20.46 -6.86
C LEU A 66 4.85 -21.58 -7.89
N LEU A 67 4.80 -22.83 -7.41
CA LEU A 67 4.68 -24.02 -8.27
C LEU A 67 3.36 -24.02 -9.04
N GLN A 68 2.26 -23.67 -8.39
CA GLN A 68 0.94 -23.56 -9.02
C GLN A 68 0.93 -22.52 -10.13
N LEU A 69 1.39 -21.30 -9.85
CA LEU A 69 1.40 -20.20 -10.84
C LEU A 69 2.34 -20.51 -12.01
N ALA A 70 3.51 -21.10 -11.74
CA ALA A 70 4.44 -21.54 -12.77
C ALA A 70 3.81 -22.61 -13.69
N GLN A 71 3.13 -23.61 -13.12
CA GLN A 71 2.40 -24.64 -13.90
C GLN A 71 1.27 -24.06 -14.75
N LYS A 72 0.71 -22.91 -14.35
CA LYS A 72 -0.38 -22.22 -15.03
C LYS A 72 0.10 -21.09 -15.94
N ASN A 73 1.41 -20.89 -16.08
CA ASN A 73 2.03 -19.81 -16.85
C ASN A 73 1.57 -18.40 -16.43
N ILE A 74 1.34 -18.19 -15.12
CA ILE A 74 0.96 -16.89 -14.57
C ILE A 74 2.21 -16.21 -13.99
N ALA A 75 2.57 -15.07 -14.56
CA ALA A 75 3.70 -14.28 -14.08
C ALA A 75 3.36 -13.55 -12.78
N VAL A 76 4.37 -13.23 -11.96
CA VAL A 76 4.23 -12.37 -10.79
C VAL A 76 5.21 -11.20 -10.90
N TYR A 77 4.71 -9.98 -10.82
CA TYR A 77 5.49 -8.74 -10.79
C TYR A 77 5.21 -7.99 -9.50
N CYS A 78 6.25 -7.34 -8.95
CA CYS A 78 6.13 -6.61 -7.70
C CYS A 78 6.87 -5.26 -7.77
N PRO A 79 6.15 -4.13 -7.76
CA PRO A 79 6.78 -2.81 -7.77
C PRO A 79 7.12 -2.28 -6.36
N HIS A 80 6.40 -2.72 -5.32
CA HIS A 80 6.61 -2.39 -3.90
C HIS A 80 7.07 -0.94 -3.66
N THR A 81 8.29 -0.74 -3.17
CA THR A 81 8.89 0.56 -2.84
C THR A 81 8.97 1.53 -4.01
N ALA A 82 8.90 1.07 -5.26
CA ALA A 82 8.81 1.98 -6.40
C ALA A 82 7.47 2.75 -6.40
N VAL A 83 6.36 2.09 -6.04
CA VAL A 83 5.04 2.70 -5.88
C VAL A 83 4.99 3.62 -4.65
N ASP A 84 5.74 3.30 -3.60
CA ASP A 84 5.90 4.20 -2.45
C ASP A 84 6.59 5.51 -2.82
N ALA A 85 7.64 5.40 -3.64
CA ALA A 85 8.55 6.51 -3.92
C ALA A 85 8.02 7.46 -5.00
N VAL A 86 7.34 6.92 -6.02
CA VAL A 86 6.97 7.66 -7.23
C VAL A 86 6.04 8.84 -6.93
N PRO A 87 6.21 10.01 -7.58
CA PRO A 87 5.23 11.09 -7.55
C PRO A 87 3.85 10.60 -8.03
N GLY A 88 2.80 10.95 -7.29
CA GLY A 88 1.44 10.48 -7.53
C GLY A 88 1.17 9.04 -7.05
N GLY A 89 2.18 8.40 -6.46
CA GLY A 89 2.13 7.05 -5.92
C GLY A 89 1.35 6.92 -4.62
N LEU A 90 1.64 5.85 -3.87
CA LEU A 90 0.88 5.46 -2.69
C LEU A 90 0.89 6.54 -1.60
N ASN A 91 2.06 7.10 -1.31
CA ASN A 91 2.17 8.10 -0.24
C ASN A 91 1.56 9.46 -0.62
N ASP A 92 1.47 9.79 -1.92
CA ASP A 92 0.69 10.95 -2.38
C ASP A 92 -0.80 10.71 -2.25
N TRP A 93 -1.28 9.51 -2.59
CA TRP A 93 -2.67 9.13 -2.37
C TRP A 93 -3.08 9.21 -0.91
N LEU A 94 -2.24 8.73 0.01
CA LEU A 94 -2.50 8.84 1.45
C LEU A 94 -2.45 10.31 1.92
N ALA A 95 -1.52 11.11 1.39
CA ALA A 95 -1.42 12.54 1.69
C ALA A 95 -2.65 13.34 1.21
N ASP A 96 -3.23 12.97 0.07
CA ASP A 96 -4.44 13.60 -0.47
C ASP A 96 -5.68 13.42 0.42
N MET A 97 -5.65 12.45 1.34
CA MET A 97 -6.70 12.30 2.35
C MET A 97 -6.56 13.33 3.47
N LEU A 98 -5.37 13.86 3.74
CA LEU A 98 -5.19 14.81 4.84
C LEU A 98 -5.66 16.21 4.46
N CYS A 99 -5.38 16.64 3.23
CA CYS A 99 -5.76 17.96 2.75
C CYS A 99 -5.91 17.99 1.23
N SER A 100 -6.77 18.89 0.75
CA SER A 100 -6.81 19.26 -0.66
C SER A 100 -5.54 20.02 -1.07
N PRO A 101 -5.23 20.12 -2.37
CA PRO A 101 -4.09 20.90 -2.85
C PRO A 101 -4.12 22.37 -2.40
N GLN A 102 -5.30 22.97 -2.27
CA GLN A 102 -5.47 24.37 -1.85
C GLN A 102 -5.23 24.58 -0.35
N GLU A 103 -5.45 23.53 0.46
CA GLU A 103 -5.18 23.53 1.90
C GLU A 103 -3.72 23.18 2.23
N SER A 104 -2.93 22.78 1.24
CA SER A 104 -1.51 22.45 1.37
C SER A 104 -0.64 23.67 1.06
N LYS A 105 0.15 24.15 2.03
CA LYS A 105 1.19 25.17 1.81
C LYS A 105 2.42 24.54 1.14
N SER A 106 2.83 23.37 1.60
CA SER A 106 3.93 22.62 1.00
C SER A 106 3.73 21.12 1.17
N ARG A 107 4.20 20.36 0.18
CA ARG A 107 4.28 18.90 0.22
C ARG A 107 5.63 18.45 -0.31
N THR A 108 6.35 17.63 0.45
CA THR A 108 7.66 17.09 0.08
C THR A 108 7.81 15.63 0.51
N SER A 109 8.75 14.90 -0.08
CA SER A 109 9.11 13.57 0.42
C SER A 109 9.78 13.67 1.79
N CYS A 110 9.52 12.70 2.67
CA CYS A 110 10.20 12.63 3.98
C CYS A 110 11.65 12.15 3.81
N GLN A 111 11.86 11.21 2.88
CA GLN A 111 13.17 10.69 2.53
C GLN A 111 13.30 10.61 1.00
N PRO A 112 14.01 11.55 0.37
CA PRO A 112 14.30 11.49 -1.06
C PRO A 112 15.02 10.17 -1.43
N THR A 113 14.86 9.73 -2.68
CA THR A 113 15.63 8.58 -3.19
C THR A 113 17.14 8.88 -3.14
N ALA A 114 17.96 7.86 -2.87
CA ALA A 114 19.41 8.03 -2.75
C ALA A 114 20.08 8.44 -4.08
N ALA A 115 19.58 7.92 -5.20
CA ALA A 115 20.00 8.34 -6.53
C ALA A 115 19.03 9.42 -7.06
N PRO A 116 19.53 10.36 -7.91
CA PRO A 116 18.67 11.28 -8.62
C PRO A 116 17.61 10.49 -9.40
N PRO A 117 16.32 10.85 -9.29
CA PRO A 117 15.29 10.17 -10.05
C PRO A 117 15.45 10.45 -11.55
N PRO A 118 14.93 9.55 -12.41
CA PRO A 118 14.85 9.82 -13.84
C PRO A 118 14.02 11.07 -14.14
N ALA A 119 14.23 11.67 -15.31
CA ALA A 119 13.42 12.80 -15.77
C ALA A 119 11.93 12.45 -15.76
N GLY A 120 11.10 13.36 -15.26
CA GLY A 120 9.66 13.15 -15.06
C GLY A 120 9.26 12.50 -13.74
N PHE A 121 10.25 12.13 -12.90
CA PHE A 121 10.03 11.60 -11.56
C PHE A 121 10.66 12.48 -10.48
N GLU A 122 10.80 13.77 -10.77
CA GLU A 122 11.29 14.76 -9.82
C GLU A 122 10.43 14.73 -8.55
N GLY A 123 11.09 14.75 -7.38
CA GLY A 123 10.39 14.65 -6.08
C GLY A 123 10.13 13.22 -5.59
N ALA A 124 10.58 12.19 -6.32
CA ALA A 124 10.52 10.81 -5.85
C ALA A 124 11.20 10.64 -4.48
N GLY A 125 10.56 9.86 -3.61
CA GLY A 125 11.04 9.58 -2.27
C GLY A 125 9.96 8.99 -1.39
N TYR A 126 10.35 8.48 -0.22
CA TYR A 126 9.48 7.79 0.71
C TYR A 126 8.75 8.75 1.63
N GLY A 127 7.49 8.42 1.91
CA GLY A 127 6.58 9.21 2.72
C GLY A 127 6.29 10.60 2.14
N ARG A 128 5.30 11.29 2.70
CA ARG A 128 5.02 12.69 2.37
C ARG A 128 4.87 13.50 3.64
N LYS A 129 5.62 14.59 3.71
CA LYS A 129 5.46 15.65 4.71
C LYS A 129 4.60 16.75 4.11
N ILE A 130 3.62 17.21 4.86
CA ILE A 130 2.67 18.26 4.48
C ILE A 130 2.72 19.35 5.53
N GLU A 131 2.84 20.59 5.07
CA GLU A 131 2.52 21.78 5.86
C GLU A 131 1.20 22.34 5.35
N PHE A 132 0.21 22.49 6.23
CA PHE A 132 -1.09 23.04 5.87
C PHE A 132 -1.00 24.56 5.69
N ALA A 133 -1.88 25.14 4.88
CA ALA A 133 -1.97 26.59 4.70
C ALA A 133 -2.52 27.29 5.95
N GLN A 134 -3.38 26.61 6.70
CA GLN A 134 -3.94 27.03 7.98
C GLN A 134 -4.03 25.82 8.92
N PRO A 135 -4.00 26.01 10.25
CA PRO A 135 -4.22 24.92 11.18
C PRO A 135 -5.56 24.22 10.92
N LEU A 136 -5.56 22.88 10.89
CA LEU A 136 -6.76 22.06 10.72
C LEU A 136 -7.12 21.34 12.02
N PRO A 137 -8.41 21.11 12.32
CA PRO A 137 -8.81 20.27 13.44
C PRO A 137 -8.37 18.83 13.25
N MET A 138 -7.82 18.20 14.29
CA MET A 138 -7.45 16.78 14.27
C MET A 138 -8.64 15.86 13.92
N THR A 139 -9.85 16.22 14.35
CA THR A 139 -11.07 15.48 14.01
C THR A 139 -11.37 15.47 12.51
N ASP A 140 -11.00 16.52 11.79
CA ASP A 140 -11.23 16.59 10.34
C ASP A 140 -10.27 15.68 9.60
N LEU A 141 -9.00 15.64 10.01
CA LEU A 141 -8.02 14.68 9.47
C LEU A 141 -8.49 13.24 9.69
N LEU A 142 -8.95 12.88 10.89
CA LEU A 142 -9.48 11.54 11.18
C LEU A 142 -10.68 11.20 10.31
N ARG A 143 -11.64 12.12 10.14
CA ARG A 143 -12.81 11.92 9.27
C ARG A 143 -12.42 11.74 7.80
N ARG A 144 -11.46 12.53 7.31
CA ARG A 144 -11.00 12.43 5.92
C ARG A 144 -10.23 11.14 5.68
N LEU A 145 -9.36 10.73 6.61
CA LEU A 145 -8.69 9.41 6.58
C LEU A 145 -9.71 8.28 6.59
N ALA A 146 -10.71 8.34 7.47
CA ALA A 146 -11.75 7.32 7.56
C ALA A 146 -12.45 7.13 6.21
N LYS A 147 -12.86 8.24 5.58
CA LYS A 147 -13.51 8.24 4.27
C LYS A 147 -12.57 7.72 3.17
N GLY A 148 -11.33 8.23 3.11
CA GLY A 148 -10.36 7.89 2.07
C GLY A 148 -9.92 6.42 2.08
N LEU A 149 -9.81 5.84 3.28
CA LEU A 149 -9.43 4.44 3.51
C LEU A 149 -10.62 3.46 3.42
N GLY A 150 -11.72 3.86 2.79
CA GLY A 150 -12.87 2.96 2.54
C GLY A 150 -13.86 2.86 3.71
N GLY A 151 -13.91 3.87 4.59
CA GLY A 151 -14.88 3.93 5.68
C GLY A 151 -14.44 3.23 6.96
N ILE A 152 -13.14 3.16 7.25
CA ILE A 152 -12.64 2.56 8.50
C ILE A 152 -13.23 3.28 9.72
N LYS A 153 -13.64 2.49 10.72
CA LYS A 153 -14.33 3.00 11.92
C LYS A 153 -13.42 3.21 13.11
N TYR A 154 -12.31 2.45 13.16
CA TYR A 154 -11.44 2.40 14.33
C TYR A 154 -10.02 2.77 13.92
N PHE A 155 -9.43 3.68 14.69
CA PHE A 155 -8.03 4.08 14.58
C PHE A 155 -7.31 3.74 15.86
N MET A 156 -6.06 3.31 15.74
CA MET A 156 -5.15 3.27 16.88
C MET A 156 -4.41 4.60 16.92
N VAL A 157 -4.56 5.35 18.01
CA VAL A 157 -3.99 6.70 18.16
C VAL A 157 -3.13 6.77 19.41
N ALA A 158 -1.90 7.23 19.26
CA ALA A 158 -1.03 7.61 20.37
C ALA A 158 -0.84 9.13 20.36
N ALA A 159 -1.13 9.81 21.47
CA ALA A 159 -1.10 11.26 21.52
C ALA A 159 -0.61 11.78 22.88
N PRO A 160 -0.04 13.00 22.93
CA PRO A 160 0.20 13.70 24.19
C PRO A 160 -1.12 13.96 24.92
N LYS A 161 -1.10 13.94 26.25
CA LYS A 161 -2.31 14.14 27.08
C LYS A 161 -2.99 15.48 26.87
N GLN A 162 -2.25 16.51 26.46
CA GLN A 162 -2.73 17.87 26.26
C GLN A 162 -2.15 18.48 24.98
N PRO A 163 -2.93 19.30 24.24
CA PRO A 163 -4.39 19.40 24.32
C PRO A 163 -5.07 18.07 23.94
N ASP A 164 -6.33 17.92 24.36
CA ASP A 164 -7.19 16.79 23.99
C ASP A 164 -7.33 16.67 22.46
N LEU A 165 -7.35 15.42 21.94
CA LEU A 165 -7.42 15.14 20.50
C LEU A 165 -8.64 15.79 19.82
N ALA A 166 -9.79 15.89 20.50
CA ALA A 166 -11.00 16.48 19.94
C ALA A 166 -10.90 18.00 19.75
N THR A 167 -9.99 18.66 20.46
CA THR A 167 -9.77 20.12 20.39
C THR A 167 -8.44 20.50 19.75
N ARG A 168 -7.60 19.51 19.44
CA ARG A 168 -6.25 19.72 18.90
C ARG A 168 -6.33 20.29 17.48
N MET A 169 -5.59 21.38 17.26
CA MET A 169 -5.30 21.93 15.95
C MET A 169 -3.92 21.46 15.48
N VAL A 170 -3.77 21.17 14.19
CA VAL A 170 -2.53 20.66 13.60
C VAL A 170 -2.14 21.52 12.40
N GLN A 171 -0.86 21.89 12.31
CA GLN A 171 -0.30 22.69 11.23
C GLN A 171 0.40 21.82 10.18
N SER A 172 0.79 20.61 10.57
CA SER A 172 1.61 19.73 9.72
C SER A 172 1.37 18.25 10.01
N ALA A 173 1.58 17.44 8.98
CA ALA A 173 1.49 15.99 9.08
C ALA A 173 2.54 15.32 8.20
N ALA A 174 2.94 14.09 8.56
CA ALA A 174 3.71 13.22 7.69
C ALA A 174 3.04 11.86 7.57
N VAL A 175 3.01 11.32 6.36
CA VAL A 175 2.42 10.02 6.07
C VAL A 175 3.44 9.07 5.46
N CYS A 176 3.35 7.79 5.82
CA CYS A 176 4.04 6.71 5.13
C CYS A 176 3.19 5.44 5.29
N ALA A 177 2.68 4.89 4.19
CA ALA A 177 1.97 3.62 4.23
C ALA A 177 2.86 2.47 4.75
N GLY A 178 2.24 1.36 5.15
CA GLY A 178 2.92 0.18 5.70
C GLY A 178 3.62 0.47 7.04
N SER A 179 4.84 -0.06 7.21
CA SER A 179 5.67 0.11 8.41
C SER A 179 6.56 1.37 8.33
N GLY A 180 5.93 2.55 8.43
CA GLY A 180 6.56 3.81 8.03
C GLY A 180 7.48 4.51 9.05
N PHE A 181 7.73 3.95 10.24
CA PHE A 181 8.45 4.70 11.29
C PHE A 181 9.85 5.17 10.87
N ASP A 182 10.63 4.32 10.22
CA ASP A 182 12.00 4.69 9.81
C ASP A 182 12.02 5.83 8.79
N VAL A 183 10.97 5.95 7.98
CA VAL A 183 10.77 7.04 7.03
C VAL A 183 10.39 8.33 7.77
N LEU A 184 9.52 8.21 8.78
CA LEU A 184 8.87 9.34 9.43
C LEU A 184 9.59 9.88 10.68
N LYS A 185 10.48 9.13 11.31
CA LYS A 185 11.06 9.45 12.64
C LYS A 185 11.69 10.85 12.72
N ASN A 186 12.29 11.32 11.63
CA ASN A 186 12.96 12.62 11.57
C ASN A 186 12.05 13.76 11.07
N ALA A 187 10.78 13.47 10.73
CA ALA A 187 9.84 14.49 10.30
C ALA A 187 9.48 15.39 11.49
N ALA A 188 9.83 16.68 11.37
CA ALA A 188 9.35 17.73 12.27
C ALA A 188 7.94 18.12 11.84
N VAL A 189 6.93 17.43 12.40
CA VAL A 189 5.50 17.60 12.13
C VAL A 189 4.67 17.31 13.39
N ASP A 190 3.41 17.75 13.40
CA ASP A 190 2.48 17.53 14.53
C ASP A 190 1.87 16.12 14.54
N VAL A 191 1.64 15.54 13.35
CA VAL A 191 0.95 14.25 13.18
C VAL A 191 1.77 13.31 12.30
N LEU A 192 1.88 12.05 12.71
CA LEU A 192 2.41 10.95 11.92
C LEU A 192 1.26 9.99 11.57
N VAL A 193 1.11 9.62 10.31
CA VAL A 193 0.13 8.62 9.85
C VAL A 193 0.87 7.48 9.17
N THR A 194 0.61 6.25 9.61
CA THR A 194 1.23 5.07 9.02
C THR A 194 0.35 3.84 9.17
N GLY A 195 0.70 2.72 8.53
CA GLY A 195 -0.03 1.46 8.71
C GLY A 195 0.18 0.90 10.12
N GLU A 196 1.42 0.83 10.56
CA GLU A 196 1.79 0.28 11.88
C GLU A 196 3.01 0.95 12.50
N MET A 197 3.09 0.88 13.83
CA MET A 197 4.22 1.39 14.61
C MET A 197 4.39 0.58 15.89
N THR A 198 5.63 0.28 16.28
CA THR A 198 5.90 -0.42 17.55
C THR A 198 5.57 0.47 18.75
N HIS A 199 5.28 -0.15 19.89
CA HIS A 199 4.96 0.57 21.13
C HIS A 199 6.02 1.62 21.51
N HIS A 200 7.30 1.25 21.50
CA HIS A 200 8.39 2.15 21.87
C HIS A 200 8.56 3.32 20.90
N ASN A 201 8.34 3.09 19.60
CA ASN A 201 8.39 4.14 18.59
C ASN A 201 7.22 5.12 18.76
N ALA A 202 6.02 4.63 19.02
CA ALA A 202 4.85 5.47 19.30
C ALA A 202 5.04 6.27 20.59
N LEU A 203 5.53 5.64 21.66
CA LEU A 203 5.86 6.32 22.92
C LEU A 203 6.88 7.45 22.71
N ARG A 204 7.93 7.18 21.93
CA ARG A 204 8.93 8.19 21.58
C ARG A 204 8.31 9.36 20.82
N ALA A 205 7.47 9.10 19.81
CA ALA A 205 6.80 10.16 19.06
C ALA A 205 5.91 11.04 19.97
N VAL A 206 5.21 10.43 20.93
CA VAL A 206 4.42 11.17 21.94
C VAL A 206 5.31 12.02 22.86
N MET A 207 6.47 11.51 23.28
CA MET A 207 7.47 12.29 24.04
C MET A 207 8.01 13.48 23.25
N GLU A 208 8.06 13.37 21.92
CA GLU A 208 8.39 14.45 20.98
C GLU A 208 7.18 15.36 20.67
N ASN A 209 6.09 15.25 21.44
CA ASN A 209 4.84 16.01 21.31
C ASN A 209 4.08 15.78 19.99
N LYS A 210 4.27 14.63 19.33
CA LYS A 210 3.59 14.25 18.08
C LYS A 210 2.39 13.36 18.36
N VAL A 211 1.36 13.45 17.52
CA VAL A 211 0.27 12.48 17.45
C VAL A 211 0.65 11.41 16.42
N VAL A 212 0.42 10.14 16.74
CA VAL A 212 0.58 9.01 15.82
C VAL A 212 -0.78 8.39 15.57
N ILE A 213 -1.10 8.18 14.30
CA ILE A 213 -2.30 7.49 13.83
C ILE A 213 -1.83 6.26 13.06
N THR A 214 -2.21 5.07 13.53
CA THR A 214 -1.97 3.82 12.81
C THR A 214 -3.29 3.23 12.32
N VAL A 215 -3.32 2.83 11.05
CA VAL A 215 -4.54 2.38 10.35
C VAL A 215 -4.55 0.91 9.97
N PHE A 216 -3.62 0.11 10.53
CA PHE A 216 -3.23 -1.24 10.09
C PHE A 216 -2.43 -1.21 8.78
N HIS A 217 -1.45 -2.11 8.67
CA HIS A 217 -0.45 -2.12 7.60
C HIS A 217 -1.10 -1.98 6.23
N SER A 218 -1.87 -2.99 5.86
CA SER A 218 -2.37 -3.12 4.49
C SER A 218 -3.69 -2.38 4.23
N ASN A 219 -4.35 -1.88 5.27
CA ASN A 219 -5.41 -0.88 5.10
C ASN A 219 -4.86 0.45 4.54
N SER A 220 -3.61 0.80 4.86
CA SER A 220 -2.95 1.99 4.30
C SER A 220 -2.50 1.81 2.85
N GLU A 221 -2.77 0.65 2.22
CA GLU A 221 -2.27 0.27 0.89
C GLU A 221 -3.39 -0.20 -0.04
N ARG A 222 -4.25 -1.14 0.40
CA ARG A 222 -5.20 -1.85 -0.48
C ARG A 222 -6.11 -0.95 -1.29
N ALA A 223 -6.64 0.10 -0.68
CA ALA A 223 -7.57 0.99 -1.36
C ALA A 223 -6.90 1.80 -2.49
N TYR A 224 -5.58 2.01 -2.43
CA TYR A 224 -4.82 2.63 -3.54
C TYR A 224 -4.89 1.80 -4.82
N LEU A 225 -4.90 0.46 -4.71
CA LEU A 225 -4.96 -0.42 -5.86
C LEU A 225 -6.22 -0.17 -6.69
N ARG A 226 -7.38 -0.11 -6.06
CA ARG A 226 -8.67 0.18 -6.74
C ARG A 226 -8.78 1.65 -7.14
N GLN A 227 -8.38 2.57 -6.26
CA GLN A 227 -8.65 4.00 -6.46
C GLN A 227 -7.70 4.66 -7.47
N ARG A 228 -6.46 4.16 -7.62
CA ARG A 228 -5.45 4.77 -8.50
C ARG A 228 -4.73 3.79 -9.41
N MET A 229 -4.21 2.69 -8.86
CA MET A 229 -3.34 1.81 -9.64
C MET A 229 -4.09 1.12 -10.79
N GLN A 230 -5.29 0.60 -10.52
CA GLN A 230 -6.14 -0.07 -11.50
C GLN A 230 -6.45 0.84 -12.69
N PRO A 231 -7.11 2.01 -12.53
CA PRO A 231 -7.46 2.84 -13.68
C PRO A 231 -6.23 3.38 -14.42
N ALA A 232 -5.14 3.70 -13.71
CA ALA A 232 -3.90 4.16 -14.35
C ALA A 232 -3.25 3.05 -15.19
N LEU A 233 -3.08 1.86 -14.62
CA LEU A 233 -2.48 0.73 -15.32
C LEU A 233 -3.34 0.27 -16.49
N GLU A 234 -4.65 0.23 -16.33
CA GLU A 234 -5.57 -0.14 -17.41
C GLU A 234 -5.49 0.86 -18.57
N ALA A 235 -5.47 2.16 -18.27
CA ALA A 235 -5.30 3.19 -19.29
C ALA A 235 -3.97 3.06 -20.05
N GLU A 236 -2.86 2.74 -19.37
CA GLU A 236 -1.56 2.50 -20.02
C GLU A 236 -1.58 1.25 -20.89
N LEU A 237 -2.09 0.13 -20.37
CA LEU A 237 -2.14 -1.14 -21.12
C LEU A 237 -3.07 -1.04 -22.33
N GLN A 238 -4.19 -0.33 -22.23
CA GLN A 238 -5.14 -0.15 -23.33
C GLN A 238 -4.61 0.71 -24.49
N ARG A 239 -3.53 1.49 -24.27
CA ARG A 239 -2.81 2.17 -25.37
C ARG A 239 -2.04 1.19 -26.24
N ALA A 240 -1.47 0.15 -25.65
CA ALA A 240 -0.80 -0.92 -26.37
C ALA A 240 -1.79 -1.95 -26.90
N ASP A 241 -2.82 -2.28 -26.10
CA ASP A 241 -3.78 -3.31 -26.41
C ASP A 241 -5.17 -3.04 -25.81
N ARG A 242 -6.14 -2.70 -26.67
CA ARG A 242 -7.50 -2.36 -26.26
C ARG A 242 -8.27 -3.48 -25.55
N GLN A 243 -7.82 -4.72 -25.62
CA GLN A 243 -8.46 -5.84 -24.94
C GLN A 243 -7.87 -6.11 -23.55
N ALA A 244 -6.80 -5.41 -23.17
CA ALA A 244 -6.20 -5.56 -21.85
C ALA A 244 -7.17 -5.13 -20.75
N LYS A 245 -7.25 -5.95 -19.70
CA LYS A 245 -8.10 -5.74 -18.53
C LYS A 245 -7.26 -5.74 -17.27
N VAL A 246 -7.57 -4.83 -16.35
CA VAL A 246 -6.97 -4.82 -15.02
C VAL A 246 -8.04 -5.05 -13.97
N LEU A 247 -7.93 -6.18 -13.29
CA LEU A 247 -8.80 -6.56 -12.18
C LEU A 247 -8.07 -6.28 -10.87
N VAL A 248 -8.82 -5.99 -9.82
CA VAL A 248 -8.29 -5.99 -8.45
C VAL A 248 -8.89 -7.19 -7.73
N SER A 249 -8.04 -7.95 -7.04
CA SER A 249 -8.44 -9.14 -6.31
C SER A 249 -9.60 -8.87 -5.35
N GLU A 250 -10.55 -9.81 -5.32
CA GLU A 250 -11.66 -9.85 -4.39
C GLU A 250 -11.34 -10.69 -3.15
N GLU A 251 -10.38 -11.62 -3.27
CA GLU A 251 -9.89 -12.49 -2.19
C GLU A 251 -8.81 -11.83 -1.32
N ASP A 252 -8.20 -10.74 -1.78
CA ASP A 252 -7.22 -9.97 -1.02
C ASP A 252 -7.87 -9.27 0.18
N THR A 253 -7.45 -9.67 1.37
CA THR A 253 -7.99 -9.21 2.66
C THR A 253 -6.88 -9.04 3.69
N ASP A 254 -7.12 -8.16 4.66
CA ASP A 254 -6.19 -7.98 5.77
C ASP A 254 -6.11 -9.25 6.63
N PRO A 255 -4.91 -9.71 7.02
CA PRO A 255 -4.77 -10.87 7.87
C PRO A 255 -5.33 -10.65 9.29
N PHE A 256 -5.57 -9.40 9.69
CA PHE A 256 -6.14 -9.04 10.98
C PHE A 256 -7.60 -8.60 10.86
N LYS A 257 -8.41 -8.99 11.85
CA LYS A 257 -9.79 -8.52 12.04
C LYS A 257 -9.93 -7.92 13.43
N ILE A 258 -10.62 -6.79 13.53
CA ILE A 258 -11.00 -6.20 14.82
C ILE A 258 -12.22 -6.95 15.33
N TRP A 259 -12.08 -7.58 16.49
CA TRP A 259 -13.18 -8.24 17.19
C TRP A 259 -13.70 -7.31 18.27
N ASP A 260 -14.99 -6.95 18.17
CA ASP A 260 -15.68 -6.27 19.24
C ASP A 260 -16.15 -7.32 20.25
N VAL A 261 -15.44 -7.40 21.37
CA VAL A 261 -15.67 -8.41 22.42
C VAL A 261 -17.04 -8.28 23.08
N GLU A 262 -17.67 -7.09 23.05
CA GLU A 262 -19.00 -6.88 23.60
C GLU A 262 -20.09 -7.47 22.68
N ASN A 263 -19.78 -7.64 21.39
CA ASN A 263 -20.67 -8.19 20.37
C ASN A 263 -20.41 -9.68 20.08
N LEU A 264 -19.49 -10.33 20.81
CA LEU A 264 -19.30 -11.77 20.72
C LEU A 264 -20.47 -12.45 21.43
N ALA A 265 -21.41 -12.99 20.65
CA ALA A 265 -22.45 -13.84 21.19
C ALA A 265 -21.80 -14.95 22.03
N LEU A 266 -22.13 -14.99 23.33
CA LEU A 266 -21.86 -16.16 24.15
C LEU A 266 -22.65 -17.30 23.50
N GLY A 267 -21.94 -18.27 22.92
CA GLY A 267 -22.56 -19.51 22.47
C GLY A 267 -23.35 -20.15 23.63
N PRO A 268 -24.32 -21.03 23.35
CA PRO A 268 -25.07 -21.68 24.41
C PRO A 268 -24.10 -22.37 25.38
N VAL A 269 -24.19 -21.98 26.65
CA VAL A 269 -23.47 -22.57 27.80
C VAL A 269 -23.97 -23.99 28.03
#